data_AF-A0A3D1AL87-F1
#
_entry.id   AF-A0A3D1AL87-F1
#
_cell.length_a   1.000
_cell.length_b   1.000
_cell.length_c   1.000
_cell.angle_alpha   90.00
_cell.angle_beta   90.00
_cell.angle_gamma   90.00
#
_symmetry.space_group_name_H-M   'P 1'
#
loop_
_entity.id
_entity.type
_entity.pdbx_description
1 polymer ?
#
loop_
_entity_poly.entity_id
_entity_poly.type
_entity_poly.pdbx_seq_one_letter_code
_entity_poly.pdbx_strand_id
1 'polypeptide(L)'
;MNSTRKKPANNCPRSDRVWPQSPSPSPPGGASRFSEPFLDQFLQYLSLERRLANNTILAYQADLASFLDFIRPNRLSQLSEIEVSHLRAYLTYCHTKGISNRSNARRISSLRAFFKFLLAEKCIALDPCAILDLPKPGRPLPKVLTIP
;
A
#
# COMPACT_ATOMS: atom_id res chain seq x y z
N MET A 1 -5.52 34.86 41.03
CA MET A 1 -4.33 35.19 40.21
C MET A 1 -3.69 33.87 39.76
N ASN A 2 -3.76 33.49 38.48
CA ASN A 2 -2.80 33.81 37.41
C ASN A 2 -1.34 33.50 37.82
N SER A 3 -0.47 32.85 37.05
CA SER A 3 -0.53 32.23 35.72
C SER A 3 0.85 31.61 35.44
N THR A 4 0.87 30.40 34.84
CA THR A 4 1.78 29.81 33.81
C THR A 4 3.32 30.06 33.83
N ARG A 5 4.21 29.17 33.37
CA ARG A 5 4.30 28.40 32.09
C ARG A 5 5.23 27.17 32.29
N LYS A 6 4.86 25.93 31.96
CA LYS A 6 4.82 25.22 30.65
C LYS A 6 6.16 25.14 29.88
N LYS A 7 6.73 23.92 29.83
CA LYS A 7 7.77 23.47 28.88
C LYS A 7 7.25 23.51 27.44
N PRO A 8 8.05 23.90 26.44
CA PRO A 8 7.64 23.83 25.04
C PRO A 8 7.68 22.38 24.53
N ALA A 9 6.57 21.97 23.94
CA ALA A 9 6.41 20.71 23.23
C ALA A 9 7.14 20.76 21.88
N ASN A 10 7.76 19.64 21.51
CA ASN A 10 8.29 19.40 20.18
C ASN A 10 7.23 19.68 19.12
N ASN A 11 7.50 20.70 18.32
CA ASN A 11 6.66 21.18 17.24
C ASN A 11 7.01 20.38 15.97
N CYS A 12 6.37 19.24 15.77
CA CYS A 12 6.16 18.70 14.42
C CYS A 12 4.76 19.12 14.00
N PRO A 13 4.58 19.89 12.92
CA PRO A 13 3.24 20.20 12.43
C PRO A 13 2.64 18.88 11.96
N ARG A 14 1.71 18.35 12.77
CA ARG A 14 0.78 17.30 12.38
C ARG A 14 0.12 17.81 11.11
N SER A 15 0.53 17.27 9.97
CA SER A 15 -0.07 17.61 8.71
C SER A 15 -1.55 17.25 8.84
N ASP A 16 -2.39 18.27 8.92
CA ASP A 16 -3.82 18.24 8.61
C ASP A 16 -3.99 17.78 7.17
N ARG A 17 -3.69 16.51 6.93
CA ARG A 17 -4.09 15.79 5.74
C ARG A 17 -5.31 14.99 6.16
N VAL A 18 -6.43 15.71 6.26
CA VAL A 18 -7.76 15.12 6.10
C VAL A 18 -7.69 14.33 4.80
N TRP A 19 -7.60 13.01 4.93
CA TRP A 19 -8.04 12.13 3.86
C TRP A 19 -9.55 12.32 3.79
N PRO A 20 -10.14 12.71 2.65
CA PRO A 20 -11.59 12.67 2.52
C PRO A 20 -12.02 11.23 2.85
N GLN A 21 -12.97 11.16 3.78
CA GLN A 21 -13.57 9.91 4.22
C GLN A 21 -14.13 9.16 3.03
N SER A 22 -13.85 7.85 3.03
CA SER A 22 -14.52 6.79 2.29
C SER A 22 -14.41 6.85 0.76
N PRO A 23 -13.94 5.78 0.08
CA PRO A 23 -14.20 5.68 -1.35
C PRO A 23 -15.73 5.69 -1.55
N SER A 24 -16.19 6.68 -2.30
CA SER A 24 -17.55 6.76 -2.84
C SER A 24 -17.94 5.39 -3.44
N PRO A 25 -19.17 4.89 -3.22
CA PRO A 25 -19.63 3.69 -3.90
C PRO A 25 -19.59 3.94 -5.41
N SER A 26 -18.70 3.23 -6.08
CA SER A 26 -18.56 3.28 -7.53
C SER A 26 -19.90 2.87 -8.19
N PRO A 27 -20.25 3.43 -9.36
CA PRO A 27 -21.54 3.22 -10.00
C PRO A 27 -21.77 1.74 -10.36
N PRO A 28 -23.03 1.28 -10.43
CA PRO A 28 -23.37 -0.10 -10.81
C PRO A 28 -23.08 -0.31 -12.30
N GLY A 29 -21.83 -0.66 -12.63
CA GLY A 29 -21.35 -0.76 -14.01
C GLY A 29 -20.11 -1.65 -14.16
N GLY A 30 -20.24 -2.93 -13.82
CA GLY A 30 -19.69 -4.05 -14.59
C GLY A 30 -18.18 -4.29 -14.79
N ALA A 31 -17.25 -3.44 -14.34
CA ALA A 31 -15.81 -3.67 -14.60
C ALA A 31 -14.95 -3.60 -13.33
N SER A 32 -14.28 -4.73 -12.99
CA SER A 32 -13.36 -4.97 -11.85
C SER A 32 -13.95 -5.46 -10.52
N ARG A 33 -14.88 -6.44 -10.55
CA ARG A 33 -15.29 -7.17 -9.32
C ARG A 33 -14.39 -8.35 -8.95
N PHE A 34 -13.42 -8.71 -9.78
CA PHE A 34 -12.63 -9.93 -9.56
C PHE A 34 -11.65 -9.81 -8.39
N SER A 35 -11.22 -8.61 -8.00
CA SER A 35 -10.24 -8.39 -6.91
C SER A 35 -10.86 -8.17 -5.53
N GLU A 36 -12.08 -7.61 -5.48
CA GLU A 36 -12.80 -7.29 -4.23
C GLU A 36 -12.91 -8.46 -3.25
N PRO A 37 -13.37 -9.67 -3.66
CA PRO A 37 -13.52 -10.78 -2.72
C PRO A 37 -12.18 -11.22 -2.11
N PHE A 38 -11.08 -11.10 -2.85
CA PHE A 38 -9.74 -11.47 -2.36
C PHE A 38 -9.16 -10.42 -1.44
N LEU A 39 -9.46 -9.13 -1.68
CA LEU A 39 -9.07 -8.06 -0.77
C LEU A 39 -9.74 -8.25 0.59
N ASP A 40 -11.04 -8.52 0.62
CA ASP A 40 -11.79 -8.76 1.86
C ASP A 40 -11.28 -9.98 2.61
N GLN A 41 -11.00 -11.09 1.91
CA GLN A 41 -10.40 -12.29 2.50
C GLN A 41 -9.02 -11.99 3.09
N PHE A 42 -8.19 -11.22 2.39
CA PHE A 42 -6.88 -10.82 2.90
C PHE A 42 -6.99 -9.96 4.16
N LEU A 43 -7.90 -8.99 4.20
CA LEU A 43 -8.11 -8.15 5.39
C LEU A 43 -8.61 -8.96 6.59
N GLN A 44 -9.48 -9.95 6.35
CA GLN A 44 -9.92 -10.90 7.36
C GLN A 44 -8.76 -11.76 7.86
N TYR A 45 -7.92 -12.29 6.97
CA TYR A 45 -6.69 -13.01 7.31
C TYR A 45 -5.75 -12.16 8.19
N LEU A 46 -5.55 -10.89 7.83
CA LEU A 46 -4.73 -9.98 8.64
C LEU A 46 -5.30 -9.74 10.05
N SER A 47 -6.62 -9.70 10.17
CA SER A 47 -7.33 -9.46 11.43
C SER A 47 -7.35 -10.71 12.32
N LEU A 48 -7.79 -11.85 11.77
CA LEU A 48 -8.08 -13.06 12.53
C LEU A 48 -6.82 -13.90 12.78
N GLU A 49 -6.04 -14.15 11.74
CA GLU A 49 -4.88 -15.03 11.83
C GLU A 49 -3.62 -14.28 12.26
N ARG A 50 -3.39 -13.10 11.69
CA ARG A 50 -2.21 -12.29 11.98
C ARG A 50 -2.39 -11.33 13.16
N ARG A 51 -3.62 -11.12 13.63
CA ARG A 51 -3.98 -10.22 14.75
C ARG A 51 -3.30 -8.85 14.65
N LEU A 52 -3.21 -8.30 13.44
CA LEU A 52 -2.59 -6.99 13.24
C LEU A 52 -3.48 -5.89 13.82
N ALA A 53 -2.85 -4.80 14.26
CA ALA A 53 -3.56 -3.62 14.71
C ALA A 53 -4.43 -3.05 13.58
N ASN A 54 -5.63 -2.57 13.92
CA ASN A 54 -6.59 -2.04 12.95
C ASN A 54 -6.00 -0.93 12.06
N ASN A 55 -5.14 -0.07 12.62
CA ASN A 55 -4.44 0.98 11.86
C ASN A 55 -3.52 0.41 10.76
N THR A 56 -2.92 -0.75 10.99
CA THR A 56 -2.09 -1.43 9.99
C THR A 56 -2.95 -2.05 8.90
N ILE A 57 -4.09 -2.63 9.28
CA ILE A 57 -5.06 -3.22 8.33
C ILE A 57 -5.61 -2.13 7.40
N LEU A 58 -6.08 -1.00 7.94
CA LEU A 58 -6.56 0.13 7.16
C LEU A 58 -5.47 0.72 6.23
N ALA A 59 -4.24 0.78 6.72
CA ALA A 59 -3.11 1.21 5.89
C ALA A 59 -2.88 0.26 4.71
N TYR A 60 -2.95 -1.06 4.94
CA TYR A 60 -2.78 -2.07 3.90
C TYR A 60 -3.94 -2.03 2.90
N GLN A 61 -5.17 -1.89 3.38
CA GLN A 61 -6.36 -1.73 2.54
C GLN A 61 -6.21 -0.52 1.61
N ALA A 62 -5.85 0.65 2.13
CA ALA A 62 -5.68 1.86 1.34
C ALA A 62 -4.54 1.74 0.31
N ASP A 63 -3.43 1.12 0.71
CA ASP A 63 -2.28 0.89 -0.18
C ASP A 63 -2.64 -0.10 -1.32
N LEU A 64 -3.40 -1.17 -1.04
CA LEU A 64 -3.85 -2.14 -2.04
C LEU A 64 -4.94 -1.58 -2.95
N ALA A 65 -5.93 -0.87 -2.41
CA ALA A 65 -6.97 -0.21 -3.19
C ALA A 65 -6.36 0.76 -4.21
N SER A 66 -5.39 1.57 -3.78
CA SER A 66 -4.66 2.48 -4.67
C SER A 66 -3.92 1.75 -5.80
N PHE A 67 -3.41 0.56 -5.57
CA PHE A 67 -2.77 -0.26 -6.61
C PHE A 67 -3.80 -0.84 -7.58
N LEU A 68 -4.90 -1.40 -7.07
CA LEU A 68 -5.98 -1.96 -7.88
C LEU A 68 -6.63 -0.90 -8.77
N ASP A 69 -6.83 0.32 -8.24
CA ASP A 69 -7.29 1.47 -9.02
C ASP A 69 -6.32 1.83 -10.14
N PHE A 70 -5.00 1.74 -9.89
CA PHE A 70 -3.97 2.07 -10.88
C PHE A 70 -3.93 1.08 -12.05
N ILE A 71 -4.12 -0.22 -11.79
CA ILE A 71 -4.10 -1.26 -12.84
C ILE A 71 -5.45 -1.48 -13.52
N ARG A 72 -6.54 -0.88 -13.01
CA ARG A 72 -7.88 -0.96 -13.60
C ARG A 72 -7.91 -0.65 -15.12
N PRO A 73 -7.19 0.38 -15.63
CA PRO A 73 -7.17 0.67 -17.07
C PRO A 73 -6.58 -0.44 -17.94
N ASN A 74 -5.79 -1.36 -17.38
CA ASN A 74 -5.19 -2.48 -18.09
C ASN A 74 -6.20 -3.58 -18.46
N ARG A 75 -7.46 -3.48 -17.99
CA ARG A 75 -8.56 -4.42 -18.29
C ARG A 75 -8.23 -5.89 -17.99
N LEU A 76 -7.44 -6.11 -16.93
CA LEU A 76 -7.15 -7.46 -16.44
C LEU A 76 -8.44 -8.13 -15.99
N SER A 77 -8.57 -9.43 -16.26
CA SER A 77 -9.76 -10.22 -15.90
C SER A 77 -9.55 -11.04 -14.62
N GLN A 78 -8.30 -11.29 -14.25
CA GLN A 78 -7.90 -12.15 -13.13
C GLN A 78 -6.64 -11.63 -12.44
N LEU A 79 -6.48 -11.96 -11.15
CA LEU A 79 -5.30 -11.56 -10.36
C LEU A 79 -4.00 -12.23 -10.83
N SER A 80 -4.10 -13.39 -11.49
CA SER A 80 -2.97 -14.11 -12.09
C SER A 80 -2.35 -13.42 -13.30
N GLU A 81 -3.08 -12.48 -13.95
CA GLU A 81 -2.54 -11.64 -15.03
C GLU A 81 -1.68 -10.49 -14.50
N ILE A 82 -1.63 -10.29 -13.18
CA ILE A 82 -0.80 -9.23 -12.60
C ILE A 82 0.67 -9.66 -12.66
N GLU A 83 1.38 -9.11 -13.64
CA GLU A 83 2.82 -9.27 -13.77
C GLU A 83 3.66 -8.27 -12.96
N VAL A 84 4.97 -8.56 -12.87
CA VAL A 84 6.01 -7.68 -12.30
C VAL A 84 6.02 -6.30 -12.96
N SER A 85 5.71 -6.22 -14.25
CA SER A 85 5.64 -4.99 -15.05
C SER A 85 4.62 -4.00 -14.48
N HIS A 86 3.43 -4.49 -14.09
CA HIS A 86 2.38 -3.69 -13.46
C HIS A 86 2.82 -3.14 -12.10
N LEU A 87 3.51 -3.96 -11.30
CA LEU A 87 4.03 -3.54 -9.99
C LEU A 87 5.10 -2.45 -10.15
N ARG A 88 6.04 -2.62 -11.08
CA ARG A 88 7.07 -1.61 -11.40
C ARG A 88 6.45 -0.32 -11.89
N ALA A 89 5.46 -0.39 -12.79
CA ALA A 89 4.75 0.79 -13.28
C ALA A 89 4.06 1.56 -12.14
N TYR A 90 3.41 0.85 -11.22
CA TYR A 90 2.78 1.47 -10.05
C TYR A 90 3.79 2.15 -9.14
N LEU A 91 4.92 1.52 -8.85
CA LEU A 91 5.96 2.10 -8.00
C LEU A 91 6.59 3.34 -8.63
N THR A 92 6.82 3.32 -9.95
CA THR A 92 7.27 4.49 -10.71
C THR A 92 6.22 5.61 -10.64
N TYR A 93 4.94 5.29 -10.81
CA TYR A 93 3.84 6.25 -10.63
C TYR A 93 3.81 6.85 -9.21
N CYS A 94 4.04 6.05 -8.18
CA CYS A 94 4.11 6.55 -6.80
C CYS A 94 5.30 7.51 -6.62
N HIS A 95 6.43 7.18 -7.22
CA HIS A 95 7.63 8.02 -7.18
C HIS A 95 7.41 9.36 -7.88
N THR A 96 6.81 9.37 -9.08
CA THR A 96 6.51 10.61 -9.82
C THR A 96 5.47 11.49 -9.11
N LYS A 97 4.61 10.91 -8.28
CA LYS A 97 3.66 11.63 -7.41
C LYS A 97 4.28 12.18 -6.12
N GLY A 98 5.59 11.99 -5.89
CA GLY A 98 6.28 12.51 -4.70
C GLY A 98 5.89 11.78 -3.40
N ILE A 99 5.44 10.53 -3.48
CA ILE A 99 5.13 9.73 -2.30
C ILE A 99 6.41 9.46 -1.52
N SER A 100 6.39 9.70 -0.20
CA SER A 100 7.57 9.52 0.65
C SER A 100 8.11 8.08 0.60
N ASN A 101 9.43 7.91 0.74
CA ASN A 101 10.06 6.58 0.81
C ASN A 101 9.43 5.68 1.88
N ARG A 102 9.00 6.26 3.02
CA ARG A 102 8.35 5.51 4.10
C ARG A 102 7.00 4.95 3.65
N SER A 103 6.18 5.76 2.98
CA SER A 103 4.90 5.33 2.41
C SER A 103 5.10 4.31 1.30
N ASN A 104 6.13 4.48 0.46
CA ASN A 104 6.45 3.53 -0.60
C ASN A 104 6.87 2.16 -0.02
N ALA A 105 7.73 2.15 1.00
CA ALA A 105 8.13 0.92 1.70
C ALA A 105 6.93 0.17 2.32
N ARG A 106 5.94 0.90 2.86
CA ARG A 106 4.70 0.30 3.37
C ARG A 106 3.88 -0.31 2.24
N ARG A 107 3.67 0.41 1.14
CA ARG A 107 2.97 -0.10 -0.06
C ARG A 107 3.59 -1.38 -0.60
N ILE A 108 4.92 -1.41 -0.71
CA ILE A 108 5.69 -2.60 -1.08
C ILE A 108 5.39 -3.76 -0.12
N SER A 109 5.38 -3.48 1.19
CA SER A 109 5.11 -4.51 2.20
C SER A 109 3.69 -5.04 2.10
N SER A 110 2.70 -4.17 1.85
CA SER A 110 1.30 -4.55 1.63
C SER A 110 1.12 -5.40 0.37
N LEU A 111 1.72 -5.01 -0.75
CA LEU A 111 1.70 -5.79 -2.00
C LEU A 111 2.31 -7.18 -1.79
N ARG A 112 3.49 -7.27 -1.17
CA ARG A 112 4.14 -8.56 -0.88
C ARG A 112 3.30 -9.46 0.01
N ALA A 113 2.67 -8.90 1.04
CA ALA A 113 1.81 -9.67 1.93
C ALA A 113 0.56 -10.19 1.18
N PHE A 114 -0.04 -9.36 0.33
CA PHE A 114 -1.21 -9.72 -0.45
C PHE A 114 -0.92 -10.83 -1.47
N PHE A 115 0.11 -10.71 -2.30
CA PHE A 115 0.44 -11.75 -3.29
C PHE A 115 0.92 -13.06 -2.65
N LYS A 116 1.59 -13.00 -1.49
CA LYS A 116 1.91 -14.19 -0.71
C LYS A 116 0.66 -14.88 -0.16
N PHE A 117 -0.33 -14.11 0.29
CA PHE A 117 -1.62 -14.65 0.71
C PHE A 117 -2.32 -15.33 -0.47
N LEU A 118 -2.40 -14.67 -1.63
CA LEU A 118 -2.99 -15.27 -2.84
C LEU A 118 -2.29 -16.56 -3.28
N LEU A 119 -0.96 -16.62 -3.15
CA LEU A 119 -0.21 -17.85 -3.45
C LEU A 119 -0.53 -18.97 -2.45
N ALA A 120 -0.64 -18.64 -1.15
CA ALA A 120 -1.01 -19.60 -0.12
C ALA A 120 -2.44 -20.14 -0.31
N GLU A 121 -3.37 -19.28 -0.71
CA GLU A 121 -4.76 -19.63 -1.07
C GLU A 121 -4.90 -20.26 -2.46
N LYS A 122 -3.78 -20.52 -3.17
CA LYS A 122 -3.74 -21.09 -4.53
C LYS A 122 -4.56 -20.30 -5.56
N CYS A 123 -4.79 -19.01 -5.32
CA CYS A 123 -5.49 -18.10 -6.22
C CYS A 123 -4.62 -17.66 -7.40
N ILE A 124 -3.30 -17.68 -7.20
CA ILE A 124 -2.29 -17.46 -8.24
C ILE A 124 -1.28 -18.61 -8.21
N ALA A 125 -0.66 -18.90 -9.36
CA ALA A 125 0.37 -19.94 -9.48
C ALA A 125 1.79 -19.41 -9.19
N LEU A 126 2.01 -18.11 -9.36
CA LEU A 126 3.32 -17.47 -9.25
C LEU A 126 3.20 -16.14 -8.49
N ASP A 127 4.15 -15.85 -7.61
CA ASP A 127 4.24 -14.56 -6.92
C ASP A 127 4.92 -13.50 -7.82
N PRO A 128 4.19 -12.48 -8.33
CA PRO A 128 4.78 -11.41 -9.12
C PRO A 128 5.69 -10.48 -8.28
N CYS A 129 5.61 -10.52 -6.95
CA CYS A 129 6.53 -9.82 -6.07
C CYS A 129 7.85 -10.57 -5.84
N ALA A 130 7.98 -11.84 -6.26
CA ALA A 130 9.18 -12.63 -6.01
C ALA A 130 10.40 -12.11 -6.80
N ILE A 131 10.18 -11.68 -8.05
CA ILE A 131 11.21 -11.12 -8.96
C ILE A 131 11.35 -9.61 -8.78
N LEU A 132 10.45 -9.00 -8.00
CA LEU A 132 10.50 -7.60 -7.67
C LEU A 132 11.60 -7.40 -6.60
N ASP A 133 12.85 -7.31 -7.07
CA ASP A 133 14.05 -6.93 -6.31
C ASP A 133 13.90 -5.51 -5.78
N LEU A 134 13.04 -5.40 -4.78
CA LEU A 134 12.83 -4.19 -4.02
C LEU A 134 13.85 -4.19 -2.90
N PRO A 135 14.61 -3.09 -2.73
CA PRO A 135 15.57 -2.99 -1.66
C PRO A 135 14.84 -3.27 -0.35
N LYS A 136 15.34 -4.26 0.40
CA LYS A 136 14.78 -4.67 1.69
C LYS A 136 14.43 -3.41 2.51
N PRO A 137 13.22 -3.31 3.08
CA PRO A 137 12.86 -2.19 3.94
C PRO A 137 13.72 -2.28 5.21
N GLY A 138 14.90 -1.67 5.17
CA GLY A 138 15.93 -1.87 6.19
C GLY A 138 17.33 -1.41 5.81
N ARG A 139 17.62 -1.12 4.53
CA ARG A 139 18.85 -0.40 4.17
C ARG A 139 18.52 1.04 3.81
N PRO A 140 19.01 2.05 4.55
CA PRO A 140 18.91 3.43 4.07
C PRO A 140 19.60 3.51 2.70
N LEU A 141 18.97 4.19 1.75
CA LEU A 141 19.69 4.60 0.55
C LEU A 141 20.92 5.40 1.03
N PRO A 142 22.14 5.10 0.52
CA PRO A 142 23.29 5.93 0.86
C PRO A 142 22.94 7.36 0.46
N LYS A 143 23.04 8.27 1.43
CA LYS A 143 22.99 9.71 1.20
C LYS A 143 24.02 9.99 0.10
N VAL A 144 23.53 10.48 -1.04
CA VAL A 144 24.38 10.95 -2.14
C VAL A 144 25.55 11.74 -1.57
N LEU A 145 26.75 11.32 -1.98
CA LEU A 145 28.01 12.00 -1.69
C LEU A 145 27.88 13.42 -2.24
N THR A 146 27.94 14.41 -1.35
CA THR A 146 28.31 15.76 -1.74
C THR A 146 29.71 15.66 -2.33
N ILE A 147 29.80 15.79 -3.65
CA ILE A 147 31.09 15.97 -4.33
C ILE A 147 31.47 17.44 -4.09
N PRO A 148 32.65 17.74 -3.54
CA PRO A 148 33.11 19.11 -3.27
C PRO A 148 33.35 19.93 -4.54
#